data_AF-A0A8T0X7E2-F1
#
_entry.id   AF-A0A8T0X7E2-F1
#
_cell.length_a   1.000
_cell.length_b   1.000
_cell.length_c   1.000
_cell.angle_alpha   90.00
_cell.angle_beta   90.00
_cell.angle_gamma   90.00
#
_symmetry.space_group_name_H-M   'P 1'
#
loop_
_entity.id
_entity.type
_entity.pdbx_description
1 polymer ?
#
loop_
_entity_poly.entity_id
_entity_poly.type
_entity_poly.pdbx_seq_one_letter_code
_entity_poly.pdbx_strand_id
1 'polypeptide(L)'
;MATVAAGIKRGGGRGRKALVAVLDNEANISAGDLSASSAQKSKRAPARSGKAGKAAAAAVVDDVAELQGMLERLRLEKEKAEEMVRERDEVIRKKEEEIETKGKEQERLQAELRKVQRAKEFKPTVSLPLVKSLLEKEQDGDDKGKKKKKGKGKAGPERKKPCPAYVLWIKDQWVEIKKENPEADFKEVSNTLGAKWKALGAEEKQPYEERYRQEKEAYLQVVGQEKREAEAMKLLEEQQMQWTAKELLEQYLKFRQEAEEGDGGKKGKRKNSKKDKDPSKPKQPMSAYFVYSQERRAALVAEKKNVPEIGKITGEEWKNMTEAQKAPYQEVANKQKEEYHKQMEVYNQKKTEEAASLEKEEEEQKKIMKQEALELLKKKEKTVNIIKKTKEKRQMKKQENADPNRPKRPASSFILFSKEARKQLLEERSGINNSTLNALISVKWKELSGEERQMWNDKAAPAMAAYKKEMEEYTKAHSSSA
;
A
#
# COMPACT_ATOMS: atom_id res chain seq x y z
N MET A 1 -44.64 4.86 -38.64
CA MET A 1 -45.08 5.07 -37.25
C MET A 1 -43.90 5.69 -36.49
N ALA A 2 -43.81 7.03 -36.44
CA ALA A 2 -44.47 7.89 -35.44
C ALA A 2 -43.70 7.85 -34.10
N THR A 3 -42.77 8.80 -33.85
CA THR A 3 -42.96 10.08 -33.09
C THR A 3 -43.32 9.86 -31.61
N VAL A 4 -42.73 10.55 -30.63
CA VAL A 4 -42.17 11.93 -30.61
C VAL A 4 -40.75 11.97 -30.00
N ALA A 5 -39.96 12.99 -30.34
CA ALA A 5 -38.66 13.27 -29.72
C ALA A 5 -38.66 14.61 -28.96
N ALA A 6 -37.90 14.69 -27.87
CA ALA A 6 -37.59 15.94 -27.17
C ALA A 6 -36.11 15.95 -26.76
N GLY A 7 -35.32 16.83 -27.36
CA GLY A 7 -33.89 17.02 -27.05
C GLY A 7 -33.59 18.48 -26.81
N ILE A 8 -32.77 18.78 -25.79
CA ILE A 8 -32.37 20.15 -25.45
C ILE A 8 -30.97 20.41 -26.01
N LYS A 9 -30.85 21.44 -26.85
CA LYS A 9 -29.63 21.80 -27.59
C LYS A 9 -29.16 23.19 -27.21
N ARG A 10 -27.85 23.42 -27.25
CA ARG A 10 -27.21 24.72 -26.97
C ARG A 10 -27.68 25.80 -27.95
N GLY A 11 -27.85 27.02 -27.45
CA GLY A 11 -28.05 28.24 -28.24
C GLY A 11 -27.86 29.47 -27.34
N GLY A 12 -27.43 30.60 -27.91
CA GLY A 12 -27.27 31.84 -27.17
C GLY A 12 -27.15 33.05 -28.09
N GLY A 13 -27.34 34.25 -27.50
CA GLY A 13 -27.07 35.53 -28.14
C GLY A 13 -28.26 36.51 -28.16
N ARG A 14 -27.98 37.77 -27.76
CA ARG A 14 -28.61 39.06 -28.16
C ARG A 14 -30.17 39.13 -28.10
N GLY A 15 -30.82 40.00 -27.31
CA GLY A 15 -30.39 41.21 -26.57
C GLY A 15 -31.37 42.37 -26.84
N ARG A 16 -31.18 43.54 -26.19
CA ARG A 16 -32.04 44.78 -26.25
C ARG A 16 -33.41 44.59 -25.54
N LYS A 17 -34.13 45.61 -25.03
CA LYS A 17 -33.96 47.09 -24.81
C LYS A 17 -34.93 47.42 -23.62
N ALA A 18 -34.86 48.48 -22.81
CA ALA A 18 -33.97 49.62 -22.56
C ALA A 18 -33.99 49.87 -21.01
N LEU A 19 -33.66 50.99 -20.34
CA LEU A 19 -33.29 52.39 -20.62
C LEU A 19 -32.03 52.76 -19.78
N VAL A 20 -31.10 53.61 -20.25
CA VAL A 20 -31.00 55.08 -20.08
C VAL A 20 -30.98 55.51 -18.59
N ALA A 21 -29.82 55.70 -17.94
CA ALA A 21 -28.69 56.64 -18.16
C ALA A 21 -29.02 58.09 -17.71
N VAL A 22 -28.11 58.86 -17.12
CA VAL A 22 -26.98 59.63 -17.72
C VAL A 22 -26.23 60.30 -16.55
N LEU A 23 -24.90 60.53 -16.50
CA LEU A 23 -23.72 60.06 -17.25
C LEU A 23 -22.45 60.31 -16.41
N ASP A 24 -21.37 59.58 -16.71
CA ASP A 24 -19.98 59.91 -16.35
C ASP A 24 -19.51 61.19 -17.13
N ASN A 25 -18.33 61.81 -16.96
CA ASN A 25 -17.01 61.23 -16.71
C ASN A 25 -15.96 62.31 -16.39
N GLU A 26 -14.74 61.91 -16.02
CA GLU A 26 -13.55 62.78 -15.97
C GLU A 26 -13.04 63.16 -17.37
N ALA A 27 -12.47 64.37 -17.51
CA ALA A 27 -11.27 64.62 -18.33
C ALA A 27 -10.61 65.99 -18.04
N ASN A 28 -9.48 65.94 -17.33
CA ASN A 28 -8.25 66.74 -17.49
C ASN A 28 -8.08 67.57 -18.79
N ILE A 29 -7.50 68.80 -18.72
CA ILE A 29 -6.37 69.25 -19.58
C ILE A 29 -5.77 70.63 -19.17
N SER A 30 -4.42 70.63 -19.05
CA SER A 30 -3.40 71.68 -19.30
C SER A 30 -3.54 73.15 -18.84
N ALA A 31 -2.38 73.72 -18.49
CA ALA A 31 -2.13 75.16 -18.38
C ALA A 31 -2.01 75.86 -19.74
N GLY A 32 -2.09 77.21 -19.71
CA GLY A 32 -1.73 78.11 -20.81
C GLY A 32 -1.48 79.53 -20.27
N ASP A 33 -0.34 80.13 -20.62
CA ASP A 33 0.07 81.48 -20.23
C ASP A 33 -0.04 82.44 -21.42
N LEU A 34 -0.65 83.62 -21.23
CA LEU A 34 -0.52 84.79 -22.11
C LEU A 34 -0.77 86.09 -21.33
N SER A 35 0.14 87.06 -21.51
CA SER A 35 0.00 88.43 -21.01
C SER A 35 -0.35 89.42 -22.13
N ALA A 36 -1.19 90.43 -21.84
CA ALA A 36 -1.16 91.72 -22.55
C ALA A 36 -1.94 92.84 -21.82
N SER A 37 -1.20 93.86 -21.37
CA SER A 37 -1.53 95.29 -21.35
C SER A 37 -2.98 95.78 -21.17
N SER A 38 -3.22 96.50 -20.06
CA SER A 38 -3.83 97.85 -20.13
C SER A 38 -3.37 98.68 -18.91
N ALA A 39 -3.05 99.96 -19.12
CA ALA A 39 -2.55 100.84 -18.07
C ALA A 39 -3.13 102.25 -18.16
N GLN A 40 -3.78 102.70 -17.09
CA GLN A 40 -4.16 104.12 -16.96
C GLN A 40 -4.15 104.57 -15.49
N LYS A 41 -3.59 105.77 -15.26
CA LYS A 41 -3.47 106.41 -13.94
C LYS A 41 -4.76 107.18 -13.62
N SER A 42 -5.11 107.33 -12.33
CA SER A 42 -4.77 108.58 -11.60
C SER A 42 -5.63 108.88 -10.35
N LYS A 43 -5.14 109.86 -9.56
CA LYS A 43 -5.82 110.65 -8.51
C LYS A 43 -5.92 109.99 -7.13
N ARG A 44 -6.40 110.80 -6.17
CA ARG A 44 -5.79 111.02 -4.84
C ARG A 44 -6.87 111.09 -3.75
N ALA A 45 -6.56 110.64 -2.55
CA ALA A 45 -7.46 110.64 -1.39
C ALA A 45 -7.86 112.06 -0.92
N PRO A 46 -8.89 112.21 -0.05
CA PRO A 46 -8.66 111.99 1.39
C PRO A 46 -9.73 111.13 2.10
N ALA A 47 -9.50 110.81 3.37
CA ALA A 47 -10.29 109.85 4.16
C ALA A 47 -11.34 110.49 5.08
N ARG A 48 -12.38 109.73 5.47
CA ARG A 48 -13.09 109.91 6.75
C ARG A 48 -13.89 108.66 7.16
N SER A 49 -13.89 108.37 8.48
CA SER A 49 -14.62 107.30 9.17
C SER A 49 -14.29 105.84 8.77
N GLY A 50 -14.38 104.84 9.65
CA GLY A 50 -14.57 104.91 11.11
C GLY A 50 -15.40 103.76 11.67
N LYS A 51 -14.76 102.78 12.33
CA LYS A 51 -15.39 101.72 13.15
C LYS A 51 -16.60 100.98 12.53
N ALA A 52 -16.35 100.17 11.50
CA ALA A 52 -17.24 99.06 11.14
C ALA A 52 -16.44 97.81 10.72
N GLY A 53 -15.66 97.91 9.65
CA GLY A 53 -14.97 96.77 9.03
C GLY A 53 -13.98 95.99 9.92
N LYS A 54 -13.45 96.57 11.01
CA LYS A 54 -12.55 95.84 11.93
C LYS A 54 -13.24 94.76 12.76
N ALA A 55 -14.55 94.87 13.02
CA ALA A 55 -15.30 93.82 13.71
C ALA A 55 -15.62 92.66 12.74
N ALA A 56 -16.09 92.99 11.53
CA ALA A 56 -16.35 92.00 10.48
C ALA A 56 -15.08 91.23 10.07
N ALA A 57 -13.94 91.90 9.94
CA ALA A 57 -12.66 91.25 9.62
C ALA A 57 -12.10 90.38 10.76
N ALA A 58 -12.48 90.63 12.02
CA ALA A 58 -12.14 89.75 13.13
C ALA A 58 -13.04 88.50 13.14
N ALA A 59 -14.37 88.70 13.04
CA ALA A 59 -15.34 87.60 12.97
C ALA A 59 -15.01 86.62 11.82
N VAL A 60 -14.70 87.12 10.62
CA VAL A 60 -14.31 86.26 9.48
C VAL A 60 -13.00 85.49 9.71
N VAL A 61 -12.09 85.98 10.56
CA VAL A 61 -10.87 85.23 10.94
C VAL A 61 -11.19 84.16 11.98
N ASP A 62 -12.05 84.46 12.95
CA ASP A 62 -12.53 83.49 13.94
C ASP A 62 -13.37 82.39 13.25
N ASP A 63 -14.29 82.74 12.35
CA ASP A 63 -15.07 81.81 11.50
C ASP A 63 -14.15 80.87 10.71
N VAL A 64 -13.06 81.40 10.12
CA VAL A 64 -12.08 80.61 9.37
C VAL A 64 -11.28 79.68 10.29
N ALA A 65 -10.95 80.11 11.51
CA ALA A 65 -10.29 79.27 12.51
C ALA A 65 -11.23 78.15 13.01
N GLU A 66 -12.52 78.43 13.23
CA GLU A 66 -13.52 77.41 13.58
C GLU A 66 -13.71 76.40 12.44
N LEU A 67 -13.80 76.85 11.19
CA LEU A 67 -13.88 75.98 10.01
C LEU A 67 -12.64 75.11 9.83
N GLN A 68 -11.44 75.65 10.10
CA GLN A 68 -10.20 74.85 10.12
C GLN A 68 -10.24 73.79 11.22
N GLY A 69 -10.67 74.14 12.44
CA GLY A 69 -10.85 73.19 13.55
C GLY A 69 -11.93 72.13 13.28
N MET A 70 -13.01 72.47 12.55
CA MET A 70 -14.01 71.51 12.09
C MET A 70 -13.43 70.55 11.05
N LEU A 71 -12.65 71.06 10.08
CA LEU A 71 -11.99 70.22 9.07
C LEU A 71 -10.96 69.26 9.70
N GLU A 72 -10.25 69.70 10.76
CA GLU A 72 -9.32 68.85 11.49
C GLU A 72 -10.03 67.78 12.33
N ARG A 73 -11.15 68.11 12.98
CA ARG A 73 -12.02 67.10 13.63
C ARG A 73 -12.54 66.07 12.63
N LEU A 74 -13.04 66.49 11.47
CA LEU A 74 -13.51 65.59 10.41
C LEU A 74 -12.39 64.70 9.83
N ARG A 75 -11.14 65.20 9.77
CA ARG A 75 -9.97 64.36 9.41
C ARG A 75 -9.69 63.29 10.46
N LEU A 76 -9.68 63.64 11.74
CA LEU A 76 -9.45 62.69 12.84
C LEU A 76 -10.60 61.68 12.99
N GLU A 77 -11.85 62.08 12.72
CA GLU A 77 -13.00 61.16 12.68
C GLU A 77 -12.92 60.22 11.48
N LYS A 78 -12.52 60.72 10.30
CA LYS A 78 -12.25 59.89 9.11
C LYS A 78 -11.12 58.89 9.38
N GLU A 79 -10.00 59.32 9.94
CA GLU A 79 -8.85 58.47 10.25
C GLU A 79 -9.22 57.32 11.21
N LYS A 80 -9.98 57.62 12.28
CA LYS A 80 -10.53 56.61 13.19
C LYS A 80 -11.53 55.67 12.51
N ALA A 81 -12.32 56.15 11.54
CA ALA A 81 -13.22 55.31 10.76
C ALA A 81 -12.45 54.37 9.82
N GLU A 82 -11.40 54.85 9.15
CA GLU A 82 -10.51 54.03 8.32
C GLU A 82 -9.73 53.01 9.16
N GLU A 83 -9.29 53.36 10.38
CA GLU A 83 -8.67 52.45 11.34
C GLU A 83 -9.65 51.36 11.82
N MET A 84 -10.87 51.71 12.22
CA MET A 84 -11.90 50.72 12.59
C MET A 84 -12.29 49.77 11.44
N VAL A 85 -12.27 50.23 10.19
CA VAL A 85 -12.46 49.37 9.01
C VAL A 85 -11.26 48.43 8.86
N ARG A 86 -10.04 48.95 8.95
CA ARG A 86 -8.81 48.16 8.87
C ARG A 86 -8.73 47.08 9.95
N GLU A 87 -9.11 47.37 11.19
CA GLU A 87 -9.17 46.37 12.26
C GLU A 87 -10.16 45.24 11.95
N ARG A 88 -11.34 45.58 11.40
CA ARG A 88 -12.36 44.61 10.98
C ARG A 88 -11.84 43.73 9.84
N ASP A 89 -11.21 44.32 8.83
CA ASP A 89 -10.62 43.59 7.71
C ASP A 89 -9.47 42.67 8.17
N GLU A 90 -8.65 43.10 9.13
CA GLU A 90 -7.65 42.23 9.74
C GLU A 90 -8.25 41.08 10.57
N VAL A 91 -9.38 41.29 11.24
CA VAL A 91 -10.11 40.23 11.96
C VAL A 91 -10.80 39.27 10.98
N ILE A 92 -11.33 39.78 9.86
CA ILE A 92 -11.88 38.95 8.77
C ILE A 92 -10.76 38.09 8.18
N ARG A 93 -9.63 38.68 7.80
CA ARG A 93 -8.48 37.94 7.24
C ARG A 93 -7.96 36.87 8.21
N LYS A 94 -7.87 37.16 9.51
CA LYS A 94 -7.49 36.17 10.55
C LYS A 94 -8.49 35.00 10.62
N LYS A 95 -9.80 35.26 10.46
CA LYS A 95 -10.83 34.20 10.39
C LYS A 95 -10.79 33.42 9.08
N GLU A 96 -10.48 34.06 7.96
CA GLU A 96 -10.29 33.38 6.67
C GLU A 96 -9.05 32.47 6.71
N GLU A 97 -7.93 32.93 7.30
CA GLU A 97 -6.74 32.12 7.59
C GLU A 97 -7.07 30.92 8.51
N GLU A 98 -7.93 31.10 9.52
CA GLU A 98 -8.40 30.04 10.43
C GLU A 98 -9.34 29.03 9.71
N ILE A 99 -10.22 29.50 8.82
CA ILE A 99 -11.10 28.64 8.02
C ILE A 99 -10.29 27.86 6.98
N GLU A 100 -9.33 28.49 6.31
CA GLU A 100 -8.48 27.84 5.32
C GLU A 100 -7.56 26.77 5.96
N THR A 101 -7.09 26.99 7.19
CA THR A 101 -6.31 25.99 7.94
C THR A 101 -7.17 24.82 8.41
N LYS A 102 -8.37 25.05 8.94
CA LYS A 102 -9.33 23.99 9.27
C LYS A 102 -9.77 23.19 8.03
N GLY A 103 -9.97 23.85 6.90
CA GLY A 103 -10.27 23.20 5.62
C GLY A 103 -9.15 22.25 5.16
N LYS A 104 -7.89 22.68 5.26
CA LYS A 104 -6.71 21.83 4.97
C LYS A 104 -6.60 20.64 5.93
N GLU A 105 -6.91 20.82 7.21
CA GLU A 105 -6.92 19.73 8.19
C GLU A 105 -8.04 18.72 7.91
N GLN A 106 -9.24 19.19 7.56
CA GLN A 106 -10.36 18.33 7.16
C GLN A 106 -10.08 17.57 5.85
N GLU A 107 -9.43 18.21 4.88
CA GLU A 107 -8.96 17.55 3.65
C GLU A 107 -7.91 16.48 3.96
N ARG A 108 -6.95 16.77 4.85
CA ARG A 108 -5.91 15.83 5.30
C ARG A 108 -6.52 14.61 6.00
N LEU A 109 -7.44 14.80 6.94
CA LEU A 109 -8.16 13.70 7.61
C LEU A 109 -9.00 12.88 6.62
N GLN A 110 -9.62 13.50 5.62
CA GLN A 110 -10.33 12.80 4.55
C GLN A 110 -9.37 12.04 3.62
N ALA A 111 -8.17 12.55 3.38
CA ALA A 111 -7.11 11.86 2.66
C ALA A 111 -6.58 10.65 3.44
N GLU A 112 -6.35 10.78 4.76
CA GLU A 112 -6.00 9.65 5.63
C GLU A 112 -7.09 8.58 5.68
N LEU A 113 -8.37 8.96 5.79
CA LEU A 113 -9.47 8.01 5.72
C LEU A 113 -9.46 7.24 4.39
N ARG A 114 -9.17 7.92 3.26
CA ARG A 114 -8.97 7.29 1.94
C ARG A 114 -7.66 6.48 1.82
N LYS A 115 -6.62 6.77 2.62
CA LYS A 115 -5.39 5.95 2.73
C LYS A 115 -5.70 4.67 3.50
N VAL A 116 -6.39 4.75 4.65
CA VAL A 116 -6.81 3.61 5.48
C VAL A 116 -7.79 2.69 4.74
N GLN A 117 -8.76 3.27 4.01
CA GLN A 117 -9.66 2.51 3.14
C GLN A 117 -8.89 1.76 2.05
N ARG A 118 -7.94 2.42 1.35
CA ARG A 118 -7.09 1.78 0.34
C ARG A 118 -6.12 0.73 0.93
N ALA A 119 -5.63 0.93 2.15
CA ALA A 119 -4.81 -0.07 2.85
C ALA A 119 -5.64 -1.32 3.20
N LYS A 120 -6.90 -1.15 3.61
CA LYS A 120 -7.86 -2.25 3.81
C LYS A 120 -8.24 -2.96 2.51
N GLU A 121 -8.05 -2.29 1.36
CA GLU A 121 -8.24 -2.84 0.02
C GLU A 121 -6.93 -3.22 -0.70
N PHE A 122 -5.79 -3.33 0.00
CA PHE A 122 -4.50 -3.65 -0.59
C PHE A 122 -4.50 -5.02 -1.28
N LYS A 123 -4.70 -4.98 -2.61
CA LYS A 123 -4.63 -6.11 -3.54
C LYS A 123 -3.29 -6.01 -4.29
N PRO A 124 -2.19 -6.57 -3.77
CA PRO A 124 -0.91 -6.53 -4.46
C PRO A 124 -1.06 -7.21 -5.83
N THR A 125 -0.57 -6.55 -6.88
CA THR A 125 -0.69 -7.05 -8.27
C THR A 125 0.40 -8.09 -8.54
N VAL A 126 0.34 -9.20 -7.80
CA VAL A 126 1.18 -10.38 -8.01
C VAL A 126 0.68 -11.17 -9.22
N SER A 127 0.97 -10.66 -10.42
CA SER A 127 0.78 -11.36 -11.69
C SER A 127 1.81 -12.48 -11.88
N LEU A 128 1.85 -13.42 -10.93
CA LEU A 128 2.80 -14.53 -10.87
C LEU A 128 2.62 -15.46 -12.08
N PRO A 129 3.63 -15.58 -12.99
CA PRO A 129 3.51 -16.41 -14.19
C PRO A 129 3.18 -17.89 -13.88
N LEU A 130 3.68 -18.37 -12.73
CA LEU A 130 3.45 -19.72 -12.24
C LEU A 130 1.95 -20.04 -12.00
N VAL A 131 1.13 -19.04 -11.66
CA VAL A 131 -0.32 -19.23 -11.43
C VAL A 131 -1.09 -19.45 -12.74
N LYS A 132 -0.64 -18.85 -13.85
CA LYS A 132 -1.14 -19.21 -15.19
C LYS A 132 -0.64 -20.58 -15.63
N SER A 133 0.66 -20.82 -15.51
CA SER A 133 1.28 -22.09 -15.95
C SER A 133 0.69 -23.33 -15.26
N LEU A 134 0.28 -23.21 -13.99
CA LEU A 134 -0.42 -24.26 -13.25
C LEU A 134 -1.88 -24.47 -13.66
N LEU A 135 -2.53 -23.47 -14.25
CA LEU A 135 -3.92 -23.54 -14.70
C LEU A 135 -4.02 -24.05 -16.15
N GLU A 136 -3.13 -23.58 -17.02
CA GLU A 136 -3.03 -24.01 -18.43
C GLU A 136 -2.63 -25.50 -18.54
N LYS A 137 -1.91 -26.05 -17.56
CA LYS A 137 -1.60 -27.49 -17.46
C LYS A 137 -2.71 -28.37 -16.88
N GLU A 138 -3.90 -27.85 -16.51
CA GLU A 138 -5.06 -28.71 -16.17
C GLU A 138 -5.86 -29.17 -17.43
N GLN A 139 -5.46 -28.80 -18.67
CA GLN A 139 -6.33 -28.93 -19.86
C GLN A 139 -5.94 -29.96 -20.94
N ASP A 140 -4.66 -30.36 -21.07
CA ASP A 140 -4.20 -31.38 -22.04
C ASP A 140 -3.62 -32.62 -21.34
N GLY A 141 -4.23 -33.81 -21.51
CA GLY A 141 -3.66 -35.06 -20.99
C GLY A 141 -4.61 -36.22 -20.64
N ASP A 142 -5.70 -36.45 -21.39
CA ASP A 142 -6.61 -37.58 -21.16
C ASP A 142 -6.58 -38.61 -22.32
N ASP A 143 -5.79 -39.67 -22.18
CA ASP A 143 -5.99 -40.95 -22.91
C ASP A 143 -5.23 -42.15 -22.26
N LYS A 144 -5.73 -43.36 -22.52
CA LYS A 144 -5.15 -44.71 -22.29
C LYS A 144 -4.58 -45.05 -20.90
N GLY A 145 -5.47 -45.37 -19.97
CA GLY A 145 -5.11 -46.01 -18.70
C GLY A 145 -4.65 -47.48 -18.80
N LYS A 146 -3.83 -47.91 -17.84
CA LYS A 146 -3.61 -49.34 -17.49
C LYS A 146 -3.71 -49.54 -15.98
N LYS A 147 -4.56 -50.48 -15.54
CA LYS A 147 -4.77 -50.82 -14.12
C LYS A 147 -3.43 -51.17 -13.43
N LYS A 148 -3.15 -50.57 -12.27
CA LYS A 148 -2.13 -51.04 -11.31
C LYS A 148 -2.68 -51.11 -9.88
N LYS A 149 -2.15 -52.06 -9.12
CA LYS A 149 -2.68 -52.57 -7.85
C LYS A 149 -2.57 -51.53 -6.72
N LYS A 150 -3.52 -51.53 -5.77
CA LYS A 150 -3.42 -50.76 -4.51
C LYS A 150 -2.16 -51.19 -3.74
N GLY A 151 -1.46 -50.26 -3.09
CA GLY A 151 -0.39 -50.57 -2.14
C GLY A 151 0.46 -49.36 -1.72
N LYS A 152 0.32 -48.94 -0.45
CA LYS A 152 1.19 -48.01 0.32
C LYS A 152 1.67 -46.73 -0.40
N GLY A 153 1.12 -45.58 -0.03
CA GLY A 153 1.62 -44.29 -0.48
C GLY A 153 3.03 -43.96 0.06
N LYS A 154 3.87 -43.34 -0.78
CA LYS A 154 5.13 -42.68 -0.43
C LYS A 154 5.48 -41.63 -1.49
N ALA A 155 6.53 -40.84 -1.25
CA ALA A 155 6.89 -39.68 -2.07
C ALA A 155 7.56 -40.07 -3.40
N GLY A 156 7.04 -39.51 -4.50
CA GLY A 156 7.66 -39.55 -5.83
C GLY A 156 7.81 -40.94 -6.47
N PRO A 157 8.34 -40.99 -7.70
CA PRO A 157 8.83 -42.23 -8.30
C PRO A 157 10.26 -42.51 -7.78
N GLU A 158 10.42 -42.91 -6.50
CA GLU A 158 11.70 -43.44 -6.01
C GLU A 158 12.21 -44.50 -7.00
N ARG A 159 13.42 -44.31 -7.56
CA ARG A 159 13.99 -45.30 -8.48
C ARG A 159 14.10 -46.64 -7.75
N LYS A 160 13.76 -47.72 -8.45
CA LYS A 160 13.86 -49.05 -7.88
C LYS A 160 15.33 -49.43 -7.73
N LYS A 161 15.69 -49.94 -6.56
CA LYS A 161 17.01 -50.52 -6.33
C LYS A 161 17.24 -51.68 -7.32
N PRO A 162 18.48 -51.82 -7.85
CA PRO A 162 18.82 -52.88 -8.78
C PRO A 162 18.69 -54.27 -8.16
N CYS A 163 18.52 -55.28 -9.00
CA CYS A 163 18.26 -56.63 -8.54
C CYS A 163 19.58 -57.33 -8.17
N PRO A 164 19.71 -57.95 -6.99
CA PRO A 164 20.88 -58.75 -6.65
C PRO A 164 21.17 -59.85 -7.68
N ALA A 165 22.44 -60.23 -7.83
CA ALA A 165 22.93 -61.21 -8.82
C ALA A 165 22.04 -62.45 -8.97
N TYR A 166 21.70 -63.11 -7.85
CA TYR A 166 20.79 -64.27 -7.80
C TYR A 166 19.41 -64.00 -8.44
N VAL A 167 18.85 -62.79 -8.26
CA VAL A 167 17.54 -62.39 -8.80
C VAL A 167 17.63 -62.02 -10.28
N LEU A 168 18.79 -61.58 -10.77
CA LEU A 168 19.05 -61.44 -12.21
C LEU A 168 19.15 -62.82 -12.87
N TRP A 169 20.00 -63.70 -12.34
CA TRP A 169 20.16 -65.07 -12.82
C TRP A 169 18.84 -65.86 -12.80
N ILE A 170 18.04 -65.73 -11.73
CA ILE A 170 16.68 -66.28 -11.67
C ILE A 170 15.89 -65.83 -12.90
N LYS A 171 15.74 -64.52 -13.16
CA LYS A 171 14.91 -64.05 -14.29
C LYS A 171 15.35 -64.64 -15.61
N ASP A 172 16.65 -64.66 -15.85
CA ASP A 172 17.21 -65.08 -17.13
C ASP A 172 17.02 -66.61 -17.31
N GLN A 173 17.14 -67.42 -16.25
CA GLN A 173 16.79 -68.86 -16.26
C GLN A 173 15.28 -69.13 -16.34
N TRP A 174 14.44 -68.27 -15.75
CA TRP A 174 12.98 -68.39 -15.80
C TRP A 174 12.43 -68.15 -17.21
N VAL A 175 13.09 -67.33 -18.02
CA VAL A 175 12.75 -67.16 -19.45
C VAL A 175 13.01 -68.46 -20.19
N GLU A 176 14.15 -69.12 -19.94
CA GLU A 176 14.51 -70.37 -20.62
C GLU A 176 13.62 -71.54 -20.18
N ILE A 177 13.40 -71.73 -18.87
CA ILE A 177 12.49 -72.78 -18.38
C ILE A 177 11.05 -72.57 -18.87
N LYS A 178 10.57 -71.33 -19.02
CA LYS A 178 9.23 -71.06 -19.58
C LYS A 178 9.14 -71.29 -21.09
N LYS A 179 10.27 -71.19 -21.80
CA LYS A 179 10.39 -71.50 -23.24
C LYS A 179 10.44 -73.02 -23.47
N GLU A 180 11.04 -73.78 -22.56
CA GLU A 180 11.06 -75.25 -22.59
C GLU A 180 9.77 -75.89 -22.05
N ASN A 181 9.21 -75.34 -20.96
CA ASN A 181 8.08 -75.91 -20.21
C ASN A 181 7.03 -74.82 -19.88
N PRO A 182 6.10 -74.50 -20.80
CA PRO A 182 5.14 -73.39 -20.63
C PRO A 182 4.18 -73.50 -19.43
N GLU A 183 3.92 -74.72 -18.93
CA GLU A 183 2.98 -75.00 -17.82
C GLU A 183 3.66 -75.37 -16.48
N ALA A 184 4.99 -75.29 -16.37
CA ALA A 184 5.69 -75.68 -15.15
C ALA A 184 5.26 -74.83 -13.92
N ASP A 185 4.95 -75.49 -12.78
CA ASP A 185 4.50 -74.78 -11.58
C ASP A 185 5.57 -73.84 -11.02
N PHE A 186 5.11 -72.69 -10.52
CA PHE A 186 6.00 -71.63 -10.10
C PHE A 186 6.90 -72.03 -8.93
N LYS A 187 6.38 -72.83 -8.01
CA LYS A 187 7.06 -73.20 -6.75
C LYS A 187 8.16 -74.22 -7.01
N GLU A 188 7.92 -75.18 -7.90
CA GLU A 188 8.88 -76.23 -8.28
C GLU A 188 10.05 -75.65 -9.10
N VAL A 189 9.76 -74.78 -10.06
CA VAL A 189 10.79 -74.03 -10.81
C VAL A 189 11.61 -73.14 -9.87
N SER A 190 10.98 -72.43 -8.93
CA SER A 190 11.72 -71.61 -7.96
C SER A 190 12.64 -72.44 -7.05
N ASN A 191 12.22 -73.63 -6.64
CA ASN A 191 13.01 -74.51 -5.76
C ASN A 191 14.20 -75.13 -6.51
N THR A 192 13.98 -75.66 -7.72
CA THR A 192 15.03 -76.25 -8.55
C THR A 192 16.08 -75.21 -8.98
N LEU A 193 15.65 -73.97 -9.30
CA LEU A 193 16.59 -72.86 -9.54
C LEU A 193 17.35 -72.44 -8.28
N GLY A 194 16.71 -72.41 -7.11
CA GLY A 194 17.39 -72.14 -5.84
C GLY A 194 18.46 -73.18 -5.48
N ALA A 195 18.25 -74.45 -5.87
CA ALA A 195 19.25 -75.50 -5.76
C ALA A 195 20.38 -75.33 -6.81
N LYS A 196 20.03 -75.13 -8.09
CA LYS A 196 20.99 -74.88 -9.18
C LYS A 196 21.94 -73.73 -8.84
N TRP A 197 21.44 -72.55 -8.40
CA TRP A 197 22.31 -71.42 -8.03
C TRP A 197 23.32 -71.75 -6.92
N LYS A 198 22.97 -72.60 -5.96
CA LYS A 198 23.92 -73.05 -4.94
C LYS A 198 25.03 -73.91 -5.54
N ALA A 199 24.69 -74.79 -6.48
CA ALA A 199 25.62 -75.71 -7.15
C ALA A 199 26.52 -75.07 -8.22
N LEU A 200 26.12 -73.95 -8.84
CA LEU A 200 26.96 -73.23 -9.83
C LEU A 200 28.35 -72.89 -9.30
N GLY A 201 29.35 -72.87 -10.18
CA GLY A 201 30.70 -72.38 -9.89
C GLY A 201 30.73 -70.89 -9.52
N ALA A 202 31.87 -70.45 -8.96
CA ALA A 202 32.09 -69.01 -8.71
C ALA A 202 32.13 -68.21 -10.02
N GLU A 203 32.71 -68.79 -11.08
CA GLU A 203 32.85 -68.16 -12.40
C GLU A 203 31.48 -67.91 -13.06
N GLU A 204 30.53 -68.83 -12.96
CA GLU A 204 29.17 -68.67 -13.49
C GLU A 204 28.38 -67.58 -12.76
N LYS A 205 28.75 -67.30 -11.50
CA LYS A 205 28.16 -66.23 -10.67
C LYS A 205 28.77 -64.86 -10.97
N GLN A 206 30.07 -64.79 -11.33
CA GLN A 206 30.78 -63.53 -11.55
C GLN A 206 30.08 -62.57 -12.54
N PRO A 207 29.58 -62.99 -13.73
CA PRO A 207 28.86 -62.09 -14.63
C PRO A 207 27.64 -61.42 -14.00
N TYR A 208 26.91 -62.13 -13.14
CA TYR A 208 25.71 -61.60 -12.46
C TYR A 208 26.07 -60.73 -11.26
N GLU A 209 27.16 -61.03 -10.55
CA GLU A 209 27.71 -60.22 -9.47
C GLU A 209 28.30 -58.90 -9.98
N GLU A 210 29.02 -58.94 -11.09
CA GLU A 210 29.56 -57.78 -11.80
C GLU A 210 28.42 -56.91 -12.38
N ARG A 211 27.46 -57.50 -13.09
CA ARG A 211 26.27 -56.80 -13.61
C ARG A 211 25.48 -56.12 -12.48
N TYR A 212 25.30 -56.78 -11.33
CA TYR A 212 24.68 -56.18 -10.15
C TYR A 212 25.54 -55.06 -9.55
N ARG A 213 26.87 -55.19 -9.53
CA ARG A 213 27.79 -54.14 -9.04
C ARG A 213 27.67 -52.87 -9.89
N GLN A 214 27.67 -53.01 -11.21
CA GLN A 214 27.53 -51.92 -12.17
C GLN A 214 26.13 -51.27 -12.10
N GLU A 215 25.05 -52.07 -12.06
CA GLU A 215 23.68 -51.54 -11.91
C GLU A 215 23.51 -50.81 -10.55
N LYS A 216 24.15 -51.31 -9.48
CA LYS A 216 24.21 -50.67 -8.15
C LYS A 216 24.99 -49.36 -8.15
N GLU A 217 26.12 -49.29 -8.84
CA GLU A 217 26.89 -48.06 -8.94
C GLU A 217 26.15 -47.00 -9.76
N ALA A 218 25.65 -47.35 -10.95
CA ALA A 218 24.83 -46.46 -11.78
C ALA A 218 23.59 -45.96 -11.02
N TYR A 219 22.90 -46.83 -10.27
CA TYR A 219 21.81 -46.43 -9.38
C TYR A 219 22.25 -45.40 -8.32
N LEU A 220 23.41 -45.59 -7.68
CA LEU A 220 23.92 -44.67 -6.66
C LEU A 220 24.36 -43.33 -7.27
N GLN A 221 25.00 -43.33 -8.44
CA GLN A 221 25.36 -42.11 -9.17
C GLN A 221 24.10 -41.30 -9.54
N VAL A 222 23.08 -41.95 -10.13
CA VAL A 222 21.81 -41.30 -10.50
C VAL A 222 21.07 -40.77 -9.28
N VAL A 223 20.92 -41.55 -8.20
CA VAL A 223 20.28 -41.06 -6.96
C VAL A 223 21.09 -39.94 -6.29
N GLY A 224 22.43 -39.94 -6.45
CA GLY A 224 23.30 -38.85 -6.01
C GLY A 224 23.19 -37.59 -6.88
N GLN A 225 22.80 -37.71 -8.15
CA GLN A 225 22.44 -36.60 -9.02
C GLN A 225 21.05 -36.06 -8.68
N GLU A 226 20.02 -36.91 -8.63
CA GLU A 226 18.64 -36.51 -8.33
C GLU A 226 18.51 -35.80 -6.98
N LYS A 227 19.32 -36.17 -5.98
CA LYS A 227 19.41 -35.44 -4.70
C LYS A 227 19.98 -34.03 -4.85
N ARG A 228 21.07 -33.86 -5.59
CA ARG A 228 21.69 -32.54 -5.84
C ARG A 228 20.77 -31.65 -6.68
N GLU A 229 20.08 -32.21 -7.66
CA GLU A 229 19.08 -31.50 -8.46
C GLU A 229 17.86 -31.08 -7.62
N ALA A 230 17.35 -31.95 -6.74
CA ALA A 230 16.28 -31.60 -5.82
C ALA A 230 16.70 -30.52 -4.80
N GLU A 231 17.94 -30.56 -4.31
CA GLU A 231 18.49 -29.54 -3.41
C GLU A 231 18.70 -28.20 -4.11
N ALA A 232 19.22 -28.20 -5.35
CA ALA A 232 19.35 -27.02 -6.19
C ALA A 232 17.99 -26.39 -6.54
N MET A 233 16.98 -27.22 -6.88
CA MET A 233 15.61 -26.76 -7.12
C MET A 233 14.97 -26.15 -5.86
N LYS A 234 15.19 -26.76 -4.69
CA LYS A 234 14.73 -26.20 -3.40
C LYS A 234 15.41 -24.86 -3.10
N LEU A 235 16.73 -24.73 -3.37
CA LEU A 235 17.46 -23.48 -3.18
C LEU A 235 17.00 -22.39 -4.16
N LEU A 236 16.65 -22.76 -5.40
CA LEU A 236 16.07 -21.85 -6.38
C LEU A 236 14.67 -21.38 -5.97
N GLU A 237 13.82 -22.29 -5.48
CA GLU A 237 12.51 -21.96 -4.92
C GLU A 237 12.66 -21.01 -3.72
N GLU A 238 13.57 -21.31 -2.78
CA GLU A 238 13.85 -20.43 -1.64
C GLU A 238 14.37 -19.04 -2.07
N GLN A 239 15.25 -18.96 -3.08
CA GLN A 239 15.70 -17.68 -3.64
C GLN A 239 14.55 -16.90 -4.32
N GLN A 240 13.68 -17.56 -5.09
CA GLN A 240 12.50 -16.91 -5.69
C GLN A 240 11.54 -16.38 -4.62
N MET A 241 11.33 -17.14 -3.54
CA MET A 241 10.50 -16.72 -2.41
C MET A 241 11.13 -15.55 -1.64
N GLN A 242 12.45 -15.53 -1.45
CA GLN A 242 13.17 -14.39 -0.87
C GLN A 242 13.13 -13.15 -1.78
N TRP A 243 13.26 -13.31 -3.10
CA TRP A 243 13.16 -12.24 -4.09
C TRP A 243 11.76 -11.62 -4.10
N THR A 244 10.71 -12.45 -4.16
CA THR A 244 9.31 -11.99 -4.13
C THR A 244 8.97 -11.32 -2.80
N ALA A 245 9.53 -11.80 -1.68
CA ALA A 245 9.37 -11.16 -0.37
C ALA A 245 10.11 -9.81 -0.29
N LYS A 246 11.27 -9.67 -0.95
CA LYS A 246 11.98 -8.38 -1.06
C LYS A 246 11.20 -7.40 -1.94
N GLU A 247 10.71 -7.84 -3.11
CA GLU A 247 9.89 -7.01 -4.00
C GLU A 247 8.61 -6.53 -3.31
N LEU A 248 7.93 -7.39 -2.56
CA LEU A 248 6.73 -7.01 -1.80
C LEU A 248 7.06 -6.02 -0.66
N LEU A 249 8.21 -6.17 0.01
CA LEU A 249 8.69 -5.20 1.01
C LEU A 249 9.05 -3.86 0.35
N GLU A 250 9.66 -3.86 -0.83
CA GLU A 250 10.00 -2.67 -1.59
C GLU A 250 8.74 -1.93 -2.09
N GLN A 251 7.74 -2.66 -2.61
CA GLN A 251 6.42 -2.12 -2.93
C GLN A 251 5.71 -1.53 -1.70
N TYR A 252 5.83 -2.15 -0.53
CA TYR A 252 5.23 -1.66 0.72
C TYR A 252 5.96 -0.43 1.28
N LEU A 253 7.29 -0.40 1.25
CA LEU A 253 8.08 0.78 1.61
C LEU A 253 7.81 1.95 0.67
N LYS A 254 7.71 1.69 -0.64
CA LYS A 254 7.32 2.68 -1.65
C LYS A 254 5.90 3.20 -1.42
N PHE A 255 4.93 2.32 -1.12
CA PHE A 255 3.58 2.72 -0.76
C PHE A 255 3.53 3.59 0.51
N ARG A 256 4.37 3.30 1.52
CA ARG A 256 4.51 4.14 2.71
C ARG A 256 5.11 5.50 2.37
N GLN A 257 6.19 5.55 1.60
CA GLN A 257 6.81 6.79 1.13
C GLN A 257 5.84 7.63 0.29
N GLU A 258 5.10 7.02 -0.64
CA GLU A 258 4.04 7.71 -1.41
C GLU A 258 2.89 8.22 -0.53
N ALA A 259 2.59 7.53 0.58
CA ALA A 259 1.59 7.98 1.56
C ALA A 259 2.07 9.14 2.45
N GLU A 260 3.39 9.23 2.72
CA GLU A 260 4.05 10.30 3.47
C GLU A 260 4.31 11.54 2.58
N GLU A 261 4.87 11.37 1.38
CA GLU A 261 5.02 12.44 0.38
C GLU A 261 3.67 13.00 -0.07
N GLY A 262 2.66 12.13 -0.22
CA GLY A 262 1.27 12.49 -0.46
C GLY A 262 0.57 13.18 0.71
N ASP A 263 1.27 13.42 1.83
CA ASP A 263 0.86 14.30 2.93
C ASP A 263 1.72 15.59 3.00
N GLY A 264 3.02 15.49 2.69
CA GLY A 264 3.98 16.60 2.69
C GLY A 264 3.75 17.70 1.63
N GLY A 265 2.78 17.52 0.74
CA GLY A 265 2.53 18.29 -0.49
C GLY A 265 2.26 19.80 -0.40
N LYS A 266 2.49 20.47 0.75
CA LYS A 266 2.38 21.95 0.85
C LYS A 266 3.27 22.66 1.90
N LYS A 267 4.42 22.10 2.30
CA LYS A 267 5.45 22.84 3.06
C LYS A 267 6.86 22.67 2.47
N GLY A 268 7.60 23.77 2.31
CA GLY A 268 9.08 23.74 2.38
C GLY A 268 9.87 24.29 1.19
N LYS A 269 9.42 24.19 -0.07
CA LYS A 269 10.27 24.52 -1.26
C LYS A 269 10.48 26.03 -1.54
N ARG A 270 10.57 26.84 -0.48
CA ARG A 270 10.99 28.26 -0.51
C ARG A 270 11.56 28.77 0.85
N LYS A 271 12.38 27.97 1.55
CA LYS A 271 13.00 28.41 2.84
C LYS A 271 14.46 27.97 3.09
N ASN A 272 15.30 27.95 2.05
CA ASN A 272 16.74 27.75 2.20
C ASN A 272 17.45 28.98 2.81
N SER A 273 17.20 29.25 4.09
CA SER A 273 17.85 30.34 4.87
C SER A 273 17.81 30.11 6.39
N LYS A 274 16.83 29.35 6.89
CA LYS A 274 16.83 28.78 8.25
C LYS A 274 16.51 27.29 8.16
N LYS A 275 17.55 26.46 8.05
CA LYS A 275 17.52 25.13 8.68
C LYS A 275 17.32 25.37 10.17
N ASP A 276 16.49 24.57 10.83
CA ASP A 276 16.43 24.57 12.28
C ASP A 276 17.80 24.21 12.83
N LYS A 277 18.39 25.16 13.55
CA LYS A 277 19.71 25.02 14.15
C LYS A 277 19.49 24.25 15.43
N ASP A 278 19.72 22.94 15.34
CA ASP A 278 19.76 21.96 16.44
C ASP A 278 20.03 22.66 17.79
N PRO A 279 19.04 22.75 18.70
CA PRO A 279 19.16 23.52 19.94
C PRO A 279 20.33 23.07 20.82
N SER A 280 20.76 21.82 20.67
CA SER A 280 21.88 21.20 21.40
C SER A 280 23.23 21.49 20.76
N LYS A 281 23.29 22.08 19.55
CA LYS A 281 24.56 22.40 18.89
C LYS A 281 25.26 23.59 19.59
N PRO A 282 26.54 23.43 20.00
CA PRO A 282 27.33 24.53 20.56
C PRO A 282 27.36 25.76 19.64
N LYS A 283 27.28 26.95 20.25
CA LYS A 283 27.39 28.23 19.55
C LYS A 283 28.86 28.59 19.38
N GLN A 284 29.22 29.15 18.23
CA GLN A 284 30.60 29.59 17.97
C GLN A 284 31.08 30.60 19.03
N PRO A 285 32.37 30.55 19.41
CA PRO A 285 32.96 31.42 20.40
C PRO A 285 33.05 32.87 19.89
N MET A 286 33.17 33.82 20.81
CA MET A 286 33.39 35.21 20.43
C MET A 286 34.87 35.45 20.12
N SER A 287 35.16 36.10 18.99
CA SER A 287 36.50 36.60 18.69
C SER A 287 36.90 37.69 19.70
N ALA A 288 38.20 37.88 19.92
CA ALA A 288 38.76 38.80 20.92
C ALA A 288 38.13 40.21 20.88
N TYR A 289 37.91 40.75 19.67
CA TYR A 289 37.22 42.03 19.48
C TYR A 289 35.80 42.02 20.05
N PHE A 290 35.04 40.93 19.89
CA PHE A 290 33.67 40.84 20.41
C PHE A 290 33.65 40.64 21.93
N VAL A 291 34.63 39.94 22.52
CA VAL A 291 34.79 39.85 23.98
C VAL A 291 34.98 41.25 24.57
N TYR A 292 35.97 42.00 24.07
CA TYR A 292 36.21 43.40 24.43
C TYR A 292 34.99 44.31 24.15
N SER A 293 34.39 44.20 22.96
CA SER A 293 33.25 45.03 22.54
C SER A 293 32.00 44.74 23.37
N GLN A 294 31.83 43.57 24.02
CA GLN A 294 30.76 43.37 24.99
C GLN A 294 30.99 44.15 26.29
N GLU A 295 32.17 44.01 26.89
CA GLU A 295 32.55 44.73 28.12
C GLU A 295 32.45 46.26 27.91
N ARG A 296 33.05 46.76 26.82
CA ARG A 296 33.01 48.19 26.50
C ARG A 296 31.62 48.67 26.09
N ARG A 297 30.78 47.83 25.46
CA ARG A 297 29.35 48.14 25.19
C ARG A 297 28.55 48.27 26.48
N ALA A 298 28.79 47.45 27.49
CA ALA A 298 28.09 47.57 28.78
C ALA A 298 28.32 48.94 29.41
N ALA A 299 29.58 49.42 29.44
CA ALA A 299 29.92 50.76 29.90
C ALA A 299 29.24 51.86 29.04
N LEU A 300 29.38 51.78 27.71
CA LEU A 300 28.85 52.82 26.81
C LEU A 300 27.30 52.85 26.76
N VAL A 301 26.61 51.74 27.06
CA VAL A 301 25.15 51.69 27.25
C VAL A 301 24.75 52.35 28.58
N ALA A 302 25.52 52.17 29.66
CA ALA A 302 25.30 52.89 30.91
C ALA A 302 25.50 54.41 30.75
N GLU A 303 26.44 54.81 29.89
CA GLU A 303 26.62 56.20 29.41
C GLU A 303 25.50 56.68 28.44
N LYS A 304 24.45 55.89 28.20
CA LYS A 304 23.29 56.17 27.33
C LYS A 304 23.60 56.47 25.85
N LYS A 305 24.75 56.01 25.33
CA LYS A 305 25.12 56.19 23.91
C LYS A 305 24.32 55.27 23.00
N ASN A 306 24.07 55.68 21.75
CA ASN A 306 23.23 54.92 20.83
C ASN A 306 24.00 53.71 20.25
N VAL A 307 23.31 52.59 20.01
CA VAL A 307 23.93 51.32 19.59
C VAL A 307 24.85 51.45 18.34
N PRO A 308 24.51 52.24 17.29
CA PRO A 308 25.40 52.46 16.14
C PRO A 308 26.66 53.28 16.48
N GLU A 309 26.59 54.18 17.46
CA GLU A 309 27.71 55.01 17.92
C GLU A 309 28.68 54.19 18.76
N ILE A 310 28.14 53.36 19.65
CA ILE A 310 28.92 52.36 20.42
C ILE A 310 29.74 51.48 19.49
N GLY A 311 29.15 51.02 18.38
CA GLY A 311 29.85 50.19 17.39
C GLY A 311 31.06 50.89 16.73
N LYS A 312 30.96 52.21 16.48
CA LYS A 312 32.08 53.03 15.98
C LYS A 312 33.16 53.19 17.05
N ILE A 313 32.76 53.62 18.25
CA ILE A 313 33.66 53.87 19.39
C ILE A 313 34.46 52.60 19.71
N THR A 314 33.83 51.43 19.89
CA THR A 314 34.58 50.19 20.18
C THR A 314 35.48 49.76 19.03
N GLY A 315 35.10 50.04 17.78
CA GLY A 315 35.91 49.70 16.60
C GLY A 315 37.17 50.56 16.49
N GLU A 316 37.05 51.86 16.76
CA GLU A 316 38.16 52.82 16.74
C GLU A 316 39.09 52.63 17.95
N GLU A 317 38.54 52.46 19.16
CA GLU A 317 39.32 52.10 20.36
C GLU A 317 40.10 50.79 20.14
N TRP A 318 39.44 49.71 19.68
CA TRP A 318 40.13 48.44 19.40
C TRP A 318 41.19 48.56 18.30
N LYS A 319 40.98 49.38 17.27
CA LYS A 319 42.00 49.61 16.24
C LYS A 319 43.27 50.21 16.86
N ASN A 320 43.11 51.16 17.78
CA ASN A 320 44.20 51.92 18.38
C ASN A 320 44.86 51.26 19.61
N MET A 321 44.20 50.27 20.25
CA MET A 321 44.79 49.49 21.35
C MET A 321 46.07 48.74 20.94
N THR A 322 47.06 48.66 21.84
CA THR A 322 48.30 47.90 21.62
C THR A 322 48.07 46.39 21.74
N GLU A 323 49.03 45.58 21.26
CA GLU A 323 48.95 44.12 21.37
C GLU A 323 48.91 43.65 22.83
N ALA A 324 49.65 44.30 23.73
CA ALA A 324 49.60 44.03 25.18
C ALA A 324 48.20 44.30 25.79
N GLN A 325 47.47 45.30 25.29
CA GLN A 325 46.08 45.57 25.70
C GLN A 325 45.08 44.59 25.06
N LYS A 326 45.42 44.00 23.91
CA LYS A 326 44.61 42.99 23.20
C LYS A 326 44.82 41.57 23.75
N ALA A 327 46.01 41.27 24.30
CA ALA A 327 46.40 39.97 24.83
C ALA A 327 45.37 39.32 25.79
N PRO A 328 44.83 39.99 26.85
CA PRO A 328 43.83 39.37 27.73
C PRO A 328 42.55 38.97 26.99
N TYR A 329 42.12 39.75 25.99
CA TYR A 329 40.94 39.44 25.17
C TYR A 329 41.21 38.32 24.15
N GLN A 330 42.44 38.21 23.66
CA GLN A 330 42.89 37.08 22.84
C GLN A 330 42.93 35.78 23.65
N GLU A 331 43.48 35.82 24.86
CA GLU A 331 43.49 34.69 25.81
C GLU A 331 42.07 34.19 26.13
N VAL A 332 41.14 35.09 26.42
CA VAL A 332 39.73 34.72 26.68
C VAL A 332 39.06 34.13 25.43
N ALA A 333 39.31 34.69 24.24
CA ALA A 333 38.78 34.16 22.99
C ALA A 333 39.38 32.79 22.61
N ASN A 334 40.67 32.57 22.86
CA ASN A 334 41.34 31.28 22.67
C ASN A 334 40.74 30.20 23.58
N LYS A 335 40.56 30.51 24.87
CA LYS A 335 39.93 29.59 25.84
C LYS A 335 38.48 29.27 25.46
N GLN A 336 37.68 30.26 25.07
CA GLN A 336 36.33 30.03 24.53
C GLN A 336 36.34 29.17 23.26
N LYS A 337 37.37 29.29 22.42
CA LYS A 337 37.52 28.48 21.20
C LYS A 337 37.86 27.03 21.51
N GLU A 338 38.78 26.76 22.44
CA GLU A 338 39.07 25.40 22.90
C GLU A 338 37.87 24.73 23.57
N GLU A 339 37.17 25.47 24.42
CA GLU A 339 35.90 25.08 25.05
C GLU A 339 34.86 24.68 23.98
N TYR A 340 34.67 25.52 22.96
CA TYR A 340 33.79 25.22 21.82
C TYR A 340 34.23 24.00 21.01
N HIS A 341 35.54 23.79 20.79
CA HIS A 341 36.03 22.60 20.08
C HIS A 341 35.70 21.32 20.86
N LYS A 342 35.98 21.28 22.17
CA LYS A 342 35.65 20.14 23.06
C LYS A 342 34.13 19.87 23.07
N GLN A 343 33.31 20.93 23.17
CA GLN A 343 31.85 20.80 23.13
C GLN A 343 31.34 20.32 21.76
N MET A 344 31.95 20.77 20.65
CA MET A 344 31.62 20.33 19.30
C MET A 344 32.02 18.86 19.04
N GLU A 345 33.13 18.39 19.59
CA GLU A 345 33.56 16.99 19.52
C GLU A 345 32.56 16.08 20.23
N VAL A 346 32.17 16.42 21.46
CA VAL A 346 31.13 15.68 22.22
C VAL A 346 29.76 15.72 21.51
N TYR A 347 29.36 16.87 20.95
CA TYR A 347 28.13 16.99 20.16
C TYR A 347 28.19 16.11 18.89
N ASN A 348 29.32 16.09 18.17
CA ASN A 348 29.49 15.25 16.98
C ASN A 348 29.45 13.76 17.33
N GLN A 349 30.15 13.34 18.40
CA GLN A 349 30.16 11.96 18.90
C GLN A 349 28.74 11.49 19.24
N LYS A 350 28.02 12.24 20.09
CA LYS A 350 26.62 11.94 20.43
C LYS A 350 25.72 11.86 19.20
N LYS A 351 25.92 12.74 18.20
CA LYS A 351 25.14 12.72 16.96
C LYS A 351 25.44 11.51 16.09
N THR A 352 26.68 11.00 16.09
CA THR A 352 27.01 9.73 15.42
C THR A 352 26.49 8.51 16.19
N GLU A 353 26.46 8.54 17.52
CA GLU A 353 25.87 7.49 18.36
C GLU A 353 24.35 7.43 18.20
N GLU A 354 23.67 8.59 18.21
CA GLU A 354 22.24 8.74 17.96
C GLU A 354 21.87 8.22 16.56
N ALA A 355 22.59 8.62 15.52
CA ALA A 355 22.39 8.12 14.16
C ALA A 355 22.59 6.59 14.08
N ALA A 356 23.61 6.04 14.75
CA ALA A 356 23.87 4.60 14.81
C ALA A 356 22.89 3.82 15.71
N SER A 357 22.15 4.49 16.60
CA SER A 357 21.00 3.89 17.32
C SER A 357 19.80 3.79 16.40
N LEU A 358 19.44 4.92 15.76
CA LEU A 358 18.32 5.00 14.81
C LEU A 358 18.50 4.03 13.63
N GLU A 359 19.72 3.87 13.11
CA GLU A 359 20.02 2.89 12.06
C GLU A 359 19.77 1.44 12.52
N LYS A 360 20.20 1.07 13.74
CA LYS A 360 19.94 -0.26 14.33
C LYS A 360 18.46 -0.48 14.61
N GLU A 361 17.78 0.52 15.18
CA GLU A 361 16.34 0.47 15.43
C GLU A 361 15.56 0.29 14.12
N GLU A 362 15.95 0.99 13.05
CA GLU A 362 15.42 0.78 11.71
C GLU A 362 15.72 -0.63 11.16
N GLU A 363 16.93 -1.17 11.34
CA GLU A 363 17.26 -2.55 10.93
C GLU A 363 16.44 -3.59 11.70
N GLU A 364 16.24 -3.41 13.01
CA GLU A 364 15.38 -4.30 13.81
C GLU A 364 13.91 -4.23 13.37
N GLN A 365 13.38 -3.03 13.08
CA GLN A 365 12.03 -2.88 12.52
C GLN A 365 11.91 -3.54 11.13
N LYS A 366 12.90 -3.36 10.25
CA LYS A 366 12.96 -4.04 8.93
C LYS A 366 13.01 -5.57 9.09
N LYS A 367 13.73 -6.08 10.11
CA LYS A 367 13.84 -7.50 10.46
C LYS A 367 12.52 -8.07 11.01
N ILE A 368 11.82 -7.34 11.88
CA ILE A 368 10.49 -7.69 12.39
C ILE A 368 9.47 -7.76 11.24
N MET A 369 9.40 -6.73 10.39
CA MET A 369 8.47 -6.73 9.25
C MET A 369 8.77 -7.84 8.23
N LYS A 370 10.06 -8.19 8.03
CA LYS A 370 10.45 -9.36 7.22
C LYS A 370 9.99 -10.69 7.85
N GLN A 371 10.02 -10.82 9.17
CA GLN A 371 9.50 -12.00 9.88
C GLN A 371 7.97 -12.11 9.78
N GLU A 372 7.25 -11.02 9.99
CA GLU A 372 5.78 -10.98 9.87
C GLU A 372 5.32 -11.31 8.44
N ALA A 373 5.94 -10.70 7.43
CA ALA A 373 5.65 -10.98 6.02
C ALA A 373 5.87 -12.47 5.66
N LEU A 374 6.94 -13.07 6.17
CA LEU A 374 7.23 -14.50 5.99
C LEU A 374 6.22 -15.40 6.73
N GLU A 375 5.71 -14.98 7.89
CA GLU A 375 4.71 -15.73 8.64
C GLU A 375 3.32 -15.64 7.97
N LEU A 376 2.93 -14.46 7.47
CA LEU A 376 1.75 -14.26 6.62
C LEU A 376 1.82 -15.10 5.34
N LEU A 377 3.00 -15.23 4.73
CA LEU A 377 3.19 -16.09 3.56
C LEU A 377 3.00 -17.57 3.94
N LYS A 378 3.65 -18.04 5.01
CA LYS A 378 3.46 -19.42 5.53
C LYS A 378 2.00 -19.70 5.92
N LYS A 379 1.26 -18.71 6.39
CA LYS A 379 -0.20 -18.79 6.62
C LYS A 379 -0.96 -18.97 5.30
N LYS A 380 -0.64 -18.19 4.25
CA LYS A 380 -1.22 -18.36 2.90
C LYS A 380 -0.93 -19.74 2.32
N GLU A 381 0.32 -20.20 2.33
CA GLU A 381 0.72 -21.55 1.87
C GLU A 381 -0.06 -22.66 2.59
N LYS A 382 -0.23 -22.57 3.91
CA LYS A 382 -1.05 -23.51 4.69
C LYS A 382 -2.50 -23.52 4.19
N THR A 383 -3.12 -22.35 3.97
CA THR A 383 -4.49 -22.29 3.44
C THR A 383 -4.61 -22.87 2.02
N VAL A 384 -3.68 -22.57 1.12
CA VAL A 384 -3.65 -23.13 -0.25
C VAL A 384 -3.48 -24.65 -0.20
N ASN A 385 -2.61 -25.18 0.65
CA ASN A 385 -2.43 -26.61 0.84
C ASN A 385 -3.66 -27.31 1.46
N ILE A 386 -4.41 -26.64 2.34
CA ILE A 386 -5.69 -27.16 2.88
C ILE A 386 -6.76 -27.19 1.78
N ILE A 387 -6.87 -26.13 0.97
CA ILE A 387 -7.78 -26.05 -0.18
C ILE A 387 -7.44 -27.15 -1.20
N LYS A 388 -6.15 -27.32 -1.55
CA LYS A 388 -5.66 -28.37 -2.45
C LYS A 388 -6.01 -29.77 -1.92
N LYS A 389 -5.67 -30.09 -0.66
CA LYS A 389 -6.04 -31.37 -0.02
C LYS A 389 -7.56 -31.60 0.02
N THR A 390 -8.36 -30.54 -0.01
CA THR A 390 -9.83 -30.64 -0.05
C THR A 390 -10.36 -30.80 -1.49
N LYS A 391 -9.74 -30.18 -2.51
CA LYS A 391 -9.96 -30.48 -3.94
C LYS A 391 -9.62 -31.96 -4.22
N GLU A 392 -8.45 -32.41 -3.76
CA GLU A 392 -7.97 -33.79 -3.88
C GLU A 392 -8.88 -34.79 -3.17
N LYS A 393 -9.27 -34.57 -1.90
CA LYS A 393 -10.23 -35.45 -1.19
C LYS A 393 -11.59 -35.52 -1.89
N ARG A 394 -12.07 -34.41 -2.48
CA ARG A 394 -13.30 -34.40 -3.30
C ARG A 394 -13.13 -35.18 -4.60
N GLN A 395 -11.99 -35.07 -5.29
CA GLN A 395 -11.68 -35.82 -6.52
C GLN A 395 -11.51 -37.32 -6.24
N MET A 396 -10.76 -37.70 -5.19
CA MET A 396 -10.64 -39.07 -4.69
C MET A 396 -12.01 -39.69 -4.38
N LYS A 397 -12.87 -38.97 -3.64
CA LYS A 397 -14.24 -39.43 -3.36
C LYS A 397 -15.13 -39.48 -4.62
N LYS A 398 -14.85 -38.66 -5.65
CA LYS A 398 -15.51 -38.77 -6.96
C LYS A 398 -15.06 -40.03 -7.71
N GLN A 399 -13.77 -40.38 -7.69
CA GLN A 399 -13.23 -41.61 -8.29
C GLN A 399 -13.67 -42.88 -7.54
N GLU A 400 -13.72 -42.85 -6.20
CA GLU A 400 -14.27 -43.92 -5.36
C GLU A 400 -15.79 -44.12 -5.55
N ASN A 401 -16.50 -43.06 -5.96
CA ASN A 401 -17.89 -43.12 -6.41
C ASN A 401 -18.04 -43.43 -7.92
N ALA A 402 -16.94 -43.62 -8.66
CA ALA A 402 -16.94 -43.84 -10.12
C ALA A 402 -16.57 -45.28 -10.53
N ASP A 403 -16.53 -46.22 -9.58
CA ASP A 403 -16.59 -47.65 -9.88
C ASP A 403 -17.88 -47.95 -10.69
N PRO A 404 -17.79 -48.45 -11.92
CA PRO A 404 -18.96 -48.72 -12.77
C PRO A 404 -19.95 -49.72 -12.15
N ASN A 405 -19.45 -50.64 -11.31
CA ASN A 405 -20.25 -51.70 -10.70
C ASN A 405 -20.86 -51.30 -9.35
N ARG A 406 -20.62 -50.06 -8.88
CA ARG A 406 -21.17 -49.59 -7.61
C ARG A 406 -22.63 -49.16 -7.76
N PRO A 407 -23.56 -49.74 -6.97
CA PRO A 407 -24.96 -49.34 -6.99
C PRO A 407 -25.14 -47.83 -6.81
N LYS A 408 -26.02 -47.23 -7.61
CA LYS A 408 -26.34 -45.80 -7.57
C LYS A 408 -27.54 -45.57 -6.66
N ARG A 409 -27.44 -44.58 -5.76
CA ARG A 409 -28.58 -44.20 -4.91
C ARG A 409 -29.80 -43.84 -5.78
N PRO A 410 -30.97 -44.47 -5.56
CA PRO A 410 -32.19 -44.10 -6.24
C PRO A 410 -32.70 -42.74 -5.74
N ALA A 411 -33.71 -42.20 -6.41
CA ALA A 411 -34.38 -40.99 -5.96
C ALA A 411 -35.09 -41.25 -4.62
N SER A 412 -34.76 -40.45 -3.59
CA SER A 412 -35.53 -40.42 -2.35
C SER A 412 -36.90 -39.77 -2.57
N SER A 413 -37.80 -39.88 -1.58
CA SER A 413 -39.14 -39.31 -1.61
C SER A 413 -39.18 -37.84 -2.02
N PHE A 414 -38.33 -37.00 -1.41
CA PHE A 414 -38.15 -35.60 -1.80
C PHE A 414 -37.68 -35.45 -3.26
N ILE A 415 -36.80 -36.31 -3.77
CA ILE A 415 -36.30 -36.21 -5.16
C ILE A 415 -37.39 -36.64 -6.15
N LEU A 416 -38.18 -37.67 -5.85
CA LEU A 416 -39.36 -38.06 -6.64
C LEU A 416 -40.37 -36.92 -6.71
N PHE A 417 -40.77 -36.37 -5.55
CA PHE A 417 -41.60 -35.18 -5.46
C PHE A 417 -40.99 -34.00 -6.23
N SER A 418 -39.69 -33.75 -6.11
CA SER A 418 -39.02 -32.64 -6.79
C SER A 418 -39.07 -32.74 -8.31
N LYS A 419 -39.23 -33.93 -8.90
CA LYS A 419 -39.42 -34.09 -10.34
C LYS A 419 -40.82 -33.65 -10.75
N GLU A 420 -41.83 -34.11 -10.02
CA GLU A 420 -43.24 -33.80 -10.31
C GLU A 420 -43.54 -32.31 -10.03
N ALA A 421 -43.16 -31.80 -8.85
CA ALA A 421 -43.29 -30.40 -8.51
C ALA A 421 -42.49 -29.47 -9.45
N ARG A 422 -41.35 -29.94 -10.01
CA ARG A 422 -40.61 -29.19 -11.04
C ARG A 422 -41.36 -29.12 -12.36
N LYS A 423 -41.98 -30.22 -12.79
CA LYS A 423 -42.80 -30.28 -13.99
C LYS A 423 -43.99 -29.31 -13.84
N GLN A 424 -44.77 -29.46 -12.77
CA GLN A 424 -45.89 -28.57 -12.45
C GLN A 424 -45.48 -27.10 -12.39
N LEU A 425 -44.42 -26.74 -11.65
CA LEU A 425 -43.95 -25.34 -11.57
C LEU A 425 -43.42 -24.77 -12.90
N LEU A 426 -42.96 -25.63 -13.83
CA LEU A 426 -42.50 -25.20 -15.15
C LEU A 426 -43.66 -25.02 -16.13
N GLU A 427 -44.72 -25.83 -15.98
CA GLU A 427 -46.00 -25.71 -16.71
C GLU A 427 -46.82 -24.51 -16.19
N GLU A 428 -46.91 -24.33 -14.86
CA GLU A 428 -47.52 -23.15 -14.20
C GLU A 428 -46.81 -21.83 -14.56
N ARG A 429 -45.47 -21.85 -14.71
CA ARG A 429 -44.64 -20.64 -14.84
C ARG A 429 -43.41 -20.86 -15.74
N SER A 430 -43.65 -20.94 -17.04
CA SER A 430 -42.59 -20.99 -18.07
C SER A 430 -41.62 -19.82 -17.94
N GLY A 431 -40.31 -20.10 -17.80
CA GLY A 431 -39.25 -19.09 -17.76
C GLY A 431 -38.62 -18.79 -16.39
N ILE A 432 -39.08 -19.43 -15.30
CA ILE A 432 -38.48 -19.24 -13.96
C ILE A 432 -37.05 -19.82 -13.88
N ASN A 433 -36.15 -19.06 -13.26
CA ASN A 433 -34.78 -19.49 -12.95
C ASN A 433 -34.78 -20.74 -12.06
N ASN A 434 -33.97 -21.74 -12.43
CA ASN A 434 -33.80 -23.01 -11.72
C ASN A 434 -33.53 -22.82 -10.21
N SER A 435 -32.79 -21.76 -9.82
CA SER A 435 -32.60 -21.39 -8.40
C SER A 435 -33.93 -21.14 -7.66
N THR A 436 -34.76 -20.25 -8.19
CA THR A 436 -36.08 -19.91 -7.66
C THR A 436 -37.03 -21.11 -7.69
N LEU A 437 -37.00 -21.90 -8.75
CA LEU A 437 -37.81 -23.10 -8.89
C LEU A 437 -37.45 -24.17 -7.83
N ASN A 438 -36.15 -24.35 -7.53
CA ASN A 438 -35.71 -25.24 -6.45
C ASN A 438 -36.14 -24.74 -5.06
N ALA A 439 -36.18 -23.42 -4.84
CA ALA A 439 -36.73 -22.84 -3.61
C ALA A 439 -38.24 -23.12 -3.49
N LEU A 440 -39.02 -22.90 -4.56
CA LEU A 440 -40.46 -23.17 -4.60
C LEU A 440 -40.80 -24.66 -4.35
N ILE A 441 -40.03 -25.60 -4.91
CA ILE A 441 -40.15 -27.04 -4.58
C ILE A 441 -39.89 -27.29 -3.09
N SER A 442 -38.86 -26.65 -2.54
CA SER A 442 -38.48 -26.80 -1.12
C SER A 442 -39.52 -26.19 -0.16
N VAL A 443 -40.36 -25.27 -0.66
CA VAL A 443 -41.54 -24.74 0.04
C VAL A 443 -42.72 -25.71 -0.12
N LYS A 444 -43.15 -26.07 -1.34
CA LYS A 444 -44.25 -27.04 -1.56
C LYS A 444 -44.03 -28.35 -0.77
N TRP A 445 -42.80 -28.87 -0.66
CA TRP A 445 -42.49 -30.07 0.16
C TRP A 445 -42.68 -29.89 1.68
N LYS A 446 -42.44 -28.67 2.20
CA LYS A 446 -42.68 -28.34 3.62
C LYS A 446 -44.16 -28.09 3.92
N GLU A 447 -44.95 -27.79 2.89
CA GLU A 447 -46.39 -27.53 2.98
C GLU A 447 -47.22 -28.81 2.84
N LEU A 448 -46.73 -29.84 2.13
CA LEU A 448 -47.36 -31.17 2.07
C LEU A 448 -47.73 -31.68 3.48
N SER A 449 -48.91 -32.29 3.62
CA SER A 449 -49.33 -32.99 4.83
C SER A 449 -48.42 -34.19 5.17
N GLY A 450 -48.57 -34.73 6.39
CA GLY A 450 -47.87 -35.95 6.80
C GLY A 450 -48.20 -37.15 5.90
N GLU A 451 -49.47 -37.27 5.50
CA GLU A 451 -49.97 -38.36 4.65
C GLU A 451 -49.42 -38.25 3.22
N GLU A 452 -49.45 -37.07 2.59
CA GLU A 452 -48.87 -36.87 1.27
C GLU A 452 -47.36 -37.14 1.25
N ARG A 453 -46.62 -36.68 2.28
CA ARG A 453 -45.19 -37.03 2.43
C ARG A 453 -45.00 -38.54 2.57
N GLN A 454 -45.89 -39.22 3.28
CA GLN A 454 -45.83 -40.67 3.41
C GLN A 454 -46.07 -41.37 2.08
N MET A 455 -47.04 -40.93 1.26
CA MET A 455 -47.20 -41.45 -0.12
C MET A 455 -45.91 -41.32 -0.95
N TRP A 456 -45.12 -40.26 -0.77
CA TRP A 456 -43.82 -40.11 -1.43
C TRP A 456 -42.72 -40.98 -0.80
N ASN A 457 -42.77 -41.23 0.51
CA ASN A 457 -41.90 -42.19 1.20
C ASN A 457 -42.15 -43.61 0.71
N ASP A 458 -43.41 -44.04 0.63
CA ASP A 458 -43.81 -45.38 0.18
C ASP A 458 -43.44 -45.61 -1.29
N LYS A 459 -43.60 -44.60 -2.15
CA LYS A 459 -43.10 -44.62 -3.54
C LYS A 459 -41.57 -44.75 -3.64
N ALA A 460 -40.81 -44.27 -2.65
CA ALA A 460 -39.34 -44.36 -2.61
C ALA A 460 -38.82 -45.63 -1.91
N ALA A 461 -39.61 -46.19 -0.99
CA ALA A 461 -39.24 -47.31 -0.13
C ALA A 461 -38.76 -48.57 -0.90
N PRO A 462 -39.46 -49.10 -1.93
CA PRO A 462 -39.02 -50.32 -2.61
C PRO A 462 -37.71 -50.11 -3.37
N ALA A 463 -37.52 -48.95 -4.00
CA ALA A 463 -36.27 -48.61 -4.68
C ALA A 463 -35.11 -48.46 -3.69
N MET A 464 -35.33 -47.80 -2.55
CA MET A 464 -34.34 -47.66 -1.49
C MET A 464 -33.98 -49.01 -0.83
N ALA A 465 -34.95 -49.92 -0.71
CA ALA A 465 -34.73 -51.28 -0.19
C ALA A 465 -33.92 -52.14 -1.16
N ALA A 466 -34.26 -52.13 -2.45
CA ALA A 466 -33.47 -52.79 -3.50
C ALA A 466 -32.03 -52.28 -3.51
N TYR A 467 -31.84 -50.96 -3.52
CA TYR A 467 -30.52 -50.32 -3.42
C TYR A 467 -29.73 -50.71 -2.16
N LYS A 468 -30.40 -50.86 -1.01
CA LYS A 468 -29.75 -51.33 0.23
C LYS A 468 -29.22 -52.76 0.06
N LYS A 469 -30.03 -53.66 -0.51
CA LYS A 469 -29.64 -55.05 -0.81
C LYS A 469 -28.49 -55.11 -1.81
N GLU A 470 -28.57 -54.36 -2.91
CA GLU A 470 -27.50 -54.24 -3.91
C GLU A 470 -26.19 -53.71 -3.28
N MET A 471 -26.25 -52.72 -2.37
CA MET A 471 -25.08 -52.21 -1.65
C MET A 471 -24.50 -53.23 -0.67
N GLU A 472 -25.33 -54.00 0.03
CA GLU A 472 -24.90 -55.09 0.91
C GLU A 472 -24.20 -56.20 0.10
N GLU A 473 -24.77 -56.61 -1.03
CA GLU A 473 -24.16 -57.56 -1.96
C GLU A 473 -22.84 -57.02 -2.57
N TYR A 474 -22.82 -55.75 -2.99
CA TYR A 474 -21.62 -55.07 -3.50
C TYR A 474 -20.49 -55.00 -2.46
N THR A 475 -20.81 -54.65 -1.21
CA THR A 475 -19.81 -54.61 -0.12
C THR A 475 -19.31 -56.00 0.25
N LYS A 476 -20.19 -57.01 0.26
CA LYS A 476 -19.81 -58.41 0.45
C LYS A 476 -18.83 -58.86 -0.63
N ALA A 477 -19.17 -58.69 -1.91
CA ALA A 477 -18.29 -59.03 -3.03
C ALA A 477 -16.93 -58.31 -2.98
N HIS A 478 -16.91 -57.03 -2.58
CA HIS A 478 -15.67 -56.27 -2.41
C HIS A 478 -14.84 -56.71 -1.20
N SER A 479 -15.46 -57.23 -0.14
CA SER A 479 -14.76 -57.82 1.01
C SER A 479 -14.18 -59.20 0.73
N SER A 480 -14.82 -59.99 -0.16
CA SER A 480 -14.36 -61.33 -0.55
C SER A 480 -13.27 -61.35 -1.63
N SER A 481 -12.84 -60.18 -2.11
CA SER A 481 -11.88 -60.02 -3.21
C SER A 481 -10.65 -59.17 -2.84
N ALA A 482 -10.37 -59.03 -1.54
CA ALA A 482 -9.31 -58.19 -0.97
C ALA A 482 -8.31 -59.02 -0.14
#